data_AF-A0A959Y2V2-F1
#
_entry.id   AF-A0A959Y2V2-F1
#
_cell.length_a   1.000
_cell.length_b   1.000
_cell.length_c   1.000
_cell.angle_alpha   90.00
_cell.angle_beta   90.00
_cell.angle_gamma   90.00
#
_symmetry.space_group_name_H-M   'P 1'
#
loop_
_entity.id
_entity.type
_entity.pdbx_description
1 polymer ?
#
loop_
_entity_poly.entity_id
_entity_poly.type
_entity_poly.pdbx_seq_one_letter_code
_entity_poly.pdbx_strand_id
1 'polypeptide(L)' 'MDLAKKDAVDPNTIFFLASMSKAFTACAVGLLVDDGKLDWNDPVVEHLP' A
#
# COMPACT_ATOMS: atom_id res chain seq x y z
N MET A 1 7.49 -5.41 17.49
CA MET A 1 8.56 -6.29 18.01
C MET A 1 8.09 -6.76 19.37
N ASP A 2 7.79 -8.04 19.50
CA ASP A 2 7.42 -8.60 20.80
C ASP A 2 8.69 -8.61 21.65
N LEU A 3 8.82 -7.65 22.56
CA LEU A 3 10.01 -7.51 23.41
C LEU A 3 10.04 -8.57 24.53
N ALA A 4 8.93 -9.27 24.77
CA ALA A 4 8.85 -10.38 25.72
C ALA A 4 9.29 -11.70 25.08
N LYS A 5 9.10 -11.86 23.75
CA LYS A 5 9.67 -12.95 22.97
C LYS A 5 11.12 -12.63 22.55
N LYS A 6 12.04 -13.54 22.85
CA LYS A 6 13.45 -13.43 22.48
C LYS A 6 13.75 -14.01 21.09
N ASP A 7 12.73 -14.13 20.25
CA ASP A 7 12.90 -14.68 18.91
C ASP A 7 13.83 -13.77 18.11
N ALA A 8 14.87 -14.36 17.51
CA ALA A 8 15.78 -13.63 16.65
C ALA A 8 15.02 -13.17 15.40
N VAL A 9 15.37 -11.98 14.91
CA VAL A 9 14.87 -11.52 13.60
C VAL A 9 15.39 -12.46 12.53
N ASP A 10 14.48 -12.96 11.70
CA ASP A 10 14.74 -13.83 10.57
C ASP A 10 14.12 -13.26 9.28
N PRO A 11 14.36 -13.86 8.10
CA PRO A 11 13.79 -13.38 6.84
C PRO A 11 12.25 -13.39 6.78
N ASN A 12 11.56 -14.10 7.69
CA ASN A 12 10.10 -14.17 7.75
C ASN A 12 9.49 -13.19 8.77
N THR A 13 10.33 -12.44 9.49
CA THR A 13 9.88 -11.50 10.51
C THR A 13 9.13 -10.34 9.87
N ILE A 14 7.88 -10.15 10.28
CA ILE A 14 7.01 -9.09 9.74
C ILE A 14 7.32 -7.77 10.44
N PHE A 15 7.58 -6.74 9.65
CA PHE A 15 7.74 -5.35 10.10
C PHE A 15 6.64 -4.46 9.54
N PHE A 16 6.23 -3.45 10.29
CA PHE A 16 5.29 -2.44 9.81
C PHE A 16 5.99 -1.50 8.82
N LEU A 17 5.49 -1.45 7.58
CA LEU A 17 6.08 -0.64 6.49
C LEU A 17 5.75 0.86 6.59
N ALA A 18 4.75 1.23 7.39
CA ALA A 18 4.31 2.62 7.58
C ALA A 18 4.15 3.37 6.25
N SER A 19 4.80 4.53 6.08
CA SER A 19 4.68 5.33 4.86
C SER A 19 5.26 4.66 3.61
N MET A 20 6.10 3.62 3.73
CA MET A 20 6.53 2.84 2.56
C MET A 20 5.35 2.13 1.88
N SER A 21 4.27 1.86 2.61
CA SER A 21 3.03 1.31 2.04
C SER A 21 2.42 2.19 0.95
N LYS A 22 2.72 3.50 0.92
CA LYS A 22 2.20 4.43 -0.10
C LYS A 22 2.64 4.05 -1.52
N ALA A 23 3.83 3.48 -1.69
CA ALA A 23 4.29 3.03 -3.00
C ALA A 23 3.42 1.89 -3.54
N PHE A 24 2.99 0.97 -2.67
CA PHE A 24 2.07 -0.10 -3.04
C PHE A 24 0.69 0.42 -3.38
N THR A 25 0.16 1.37 -2.59
CA THR A 25 -1.11 2.02 -2.91
C THR A 25 -1.04 2.76 -4.25
N ALA A 26 0.03 3.52 -4.51
CA ALA A 26 0.22 4.22 -5.78
C ALA A 26 0.30 3.25 -6.97
N CYS A 27 0.99 2.11 -6.80
CA CYS A 27 1.04 1.05 -7.81
C CYS A 27 -0.35 0.46 -8.08
N ALA A 28 -1.12 0.14 -7.03
CA ALA A 28 -2.47 -0.38 -7.18
C ALA A 28 -3.39 0.60 -7.94
N VAL A 29 -3.29 1.90 -7.65
CA VAL A 29 -4.02 2.93 -8.42
C VAL A 29 -3.51 3.00 -9.86
N GLY A 30 -2.21 2.93 -10.08
CA GLY A 30 -1.62 2.94 -11.42
C GLY A 30 -2.09 1.77 -12.31
N LEU A 31 -2.28 0.59 -11.72
CA LEU A 31 -2.87 -0.56 -12.45
C LEU A 31 -4.32 -0.28 -12.86
N LEU A 32 -5.11 0.39 -12.03
CA LEU A 32 -6.48 0.76 -12.39
C LEU A 32 -6.52 1.82 -13.50
N VAL A 33 -5.54 2.72 -13.53
CA VAL A 33 -5.39 3.69 -14.61
C VAL A 33 -4.97 3.00 -15.91
N ASP A 34 -4.03 2.06 -15.85
CA ASP A 34 -3.61 1.26 -17.01
C ASP A 34 -4.77 0.42 -17.58
N ASP A 35 -5.59 -0.15 -16.70
CA ASP A 35 -6.84 -0.84 -17.05
C ASP A 35 -7.94 0.10 -17.62
N GLY A 36 -7.73 1.43 -17.61
CA GLY A 36 -8.71 2.43 -18.06
C GLY A 36 -9.94 2.58 -17.15
N LYS A 37 -9.83 2.18 -15.87
CA LYS A 37 -10.94 2.24 -14.91
C LYS A 37 -11.10 3.60 -14.23
N LEU A 38 -10.04 4.42 -14.23
CA LEU A 38 -10.03 5.81 -13.76
C LEU A 38 -8.88 6.56 -14.43
N ASP A 39 -8.95 7.89 -14.47
CA ASP A 39 -7.86 8.78 -14.89
C ASP A 39 -7.21 9.50 -13.70
N TRP A 40 -5.94 9.86 -13.83
CA TRP A 40 -5.22 10.63 -12.82
C TRP A 40 -5.84 12.00 -12.53
N ASN A 41 -6.58 12.55 -13.49
CA ASN A 41 -7.21 13.87 -13.40
C ASN A 41 -8.70 13.80 -13.10
N ASP A 42 -9.27 12.60 -12.92
CA ASP A 42 -10.67 12.46 -12.54
C ASP A 42 -10.93 13.16 -11.19
N PRO A 43 -12.00 13.96 -11.08
CA PRO A 43 -12.46 14.45 -9.79
C PRO A 43 -12.79 13.28 -8.85
N VAL A 44 -12.26 13.31 -7.63
CA VAL A 44 -12.45 12.22 -6.65
C VAL A 44 -13.94 11.90 -6.39
N VAL A 45 -14.80 12.92 -6.42
CA VAL A 45 -16.26 12.79 -6.19
C VAL A 45 -16.96 11.91 -7.25
N GLU A 46 -16.36 11.72 -8.43
CA GLU A 46 -16.91 10.84 -9.45
C GLU A 46 -16.78 9.36 -9.08
N HIS A 47 -15.75 9.00 -8.31
CA HIS A 47 -15.46 7.63 -7.88
C HIS A 47 -15.91 7.35 -6.44
N LEU A 48 -15.97 8.37 -5.60
CA LEU A 48 -16.33 8.30 -4.19
C LEU A 48 -17.26 9.47 -3.80
N PRO A 49 -18.59 9.33 -4.00
CA PRO A 49 -19.58 10.36 -3.70
C PRO A 49 -19.78 10.62 -2.20
#